data_AF-A0A6G8J5T7-F1
#
_entry.id   AF-A0A6G8J5T7-F1
#
_cell.length_a   1.000
_cell.length_b   1.000
_cell.length_c   1.000
_cell.angle_alpha   90.00
_cell.angle_beta   90.00
_cell.angle_gamma   90.00
#
_symmetry.space_group_name_H-M   'P 1'
#
loop_
_entity.id
_entity.type
_entity.pdbx_description
1 polymer ?
#
loop_
_entity_poly.entity_id
_entity_poly.type
_entity_poly.pdbx_seq_one_letter_code
_entity_poly.pdbx_strand_id
1 'polypeptide(L)'
;MGNNDLALNTLAILANFHNVPVNEAQIKHQFDIHGTVLTKTNWLLAPKSLGLKTKVVKKFVERLPFVHLPAMVWLADGNHFFTAVKCADSN
;
A
#
# COMPACT_ATOMS: atom_id res chain seq x y z
N MET A 1 -8.19 15.88 -8.35
CA MET A 1 -8.27 14.41 -8.52
C MET A 1 -7.47 13.81 -7.40
N GLY A 2 -8.13 13.10 -6.48
CA GLY A 2 -7.68 12.95 -5.09
C GLY A 2 -6.62 11.86 -4.90
N ASN A 3 -5.62 12.14 -4.06
CA ASN A 3 -4.62 11.17 -3.57
C ASN A 3 -5.21 9.93 -2.87
N ASN A 4 -6.53 9.88 -2.65
CA ASN A 4 -7.24 8.77 -2.01
C ASN A 4 -7.19 7.48 -2.83
N ASP A 5 -7.10 7.59 -4.15
CA ASP A 5 -7.13 6.41 -5.02
C ASP A 5 -5.78 5.68 -5.01
N LEU A 6 -4.66 6.36 -4.70
CA LEU A 6 -3.34 5.74 -4.75
C LEU A 6 -3.23 4.56 -3.77
N ALA A 7 -3.67 4.76 -2.53
CA ALA A 7 -3.60 3.73 -1.48
C ALA A 7 -4.50 2.53 -1.81
N LEU A 8 -5.70 2.79 -2.33
CA LEU A 8 -6.67 1.76 -2.71
C LEU A 8 -6.20 0.99 -3.96
N ASN A 9 -5.75 1.69 -5.00
CA ASN A 9 -5.20 1.10 -6.22
C ASN A 9 -3.97 0.24 -5.91
N THR A 10 -3.09 0.72 -5.03
CA THR A 10 -1.91 -0.03 -4.59
C THR A 10 -2.29 -1.33 -3.90
N LEU A 11 -3.30 -1.29 -3.04
CA LEU A 11 -3.82 -2.49 -2.41
C LEU A 11 -4.35 -3.48 -3.44
N ALA A 12 -5.11 -2.99 -4.43
CA ALA A 12 -5.66 -3.82 -5.48
C ALA A 12 -4.54 -4.52 -6.28
N ILE A 13 -3.49 -3.79 -6.63
CA ILE A 13 -2.30 -4.33 -7.31
C ILE A 13 -1.63 -5.41 -6.45
N LEU A 14 -1.44 -5.16 -5.15
CA LEU A 14 -0.84 -6.14 -4.23
C LEU A 14 -1.67 -7.42 -4.12
N ALA A 15 -2.98 -7.29 -3.96
CA ALA A 15 -3.88 -8.45 -3.86
C ALA A 15 -3.87 -9.26 -5.17
N ASN A 16 -3.98 -8.59 -6.32
CA ASN A 16 -3.91 -9.24 -7.62
C ASN A 16 -2.56 -9.94 -7.86
N PHE A 17 -1.45 -9.33 -7.44
CA PHE A 17 -0.12 -9.94 -7.52
C PHE A 17 -0.04 -11.26 -6.71
N HIS A 18 -0.79 -11.36 -5.62
CA HIS A 18 -0.89 -12.57 -4.80
C HIS A 18 -2.06 -13.49 -5.19
N ASN A 19 -2.73 -13.25 -6.33
CA ASN A 19 -3.92 -13.96 -6.79
C ASN A 19 -5.09 -13.93 -5.79
N VAL A 20 -5.21 -12.85 -5.01
CA VAL A 20 -6.30 -12.64 -4.05
C VAL A 20 -7.33 -11.69 -4.68
N PRO A 21 -8.60 -12.09 -4.82
CA PRO A 21 -9.64 -11.22 -5.35
C PRO A 21 -9.89 -10.06 -4.38
N VAL A 22 -9.96 -8.85 -4.92
CA VAL A 22 -10.12 -7.61 -4.15
C VAL A 22 -11.26 -6.80 -4.74
N ASN A 23 -12.14 -6.32 -3.87
CA ASN A 23 -13.20 -5.40 -4.23
C ASN A 23 -12.90 -4.04 -3.60
N GLU A 24 -12.45 -3.10 -4.43
CA GLU A 24 -12.06 -1.75 -4.01
C GLU A 24 -13.21 -0.99 -3.33
N ALA A 25 -14.44 -1.13 -3.83
CA ALA A 25 -15.62 -0.50 -3.23
C ALA A 25 -15.93 -1.06 -1.84
N GLN A 26 -15.77 -2.37 -1.66
CA GLN A 26 -15.95 -3.03 -0.36
C GLN A 26 -14.86 -2.60 0.64
N ILE A 27 -13.60 -2.56 0.20
CA ILE A 27 -12.50 -2.09 1.05
C ILE A 27 -12.70 -0.63 1.45
N LYS A 28 -13.09 0.23 0.51
CA LYS A 28 -13.39 1.63 0.80
C LYS A 28 -14.50 1.74 1.83
N HIS A 29 -15.63 1.06 1.64
CA HIS A 29 -16.72 1.10 2.61
C HIS A 29 -16.32 0.55 3.99
N GLN A 30 -15.46 -0.47 4.04
CA GLN A 30 -15.06 -1.12 5.29
C GLN A 30 -13.97 -0.35 6.06
N PHE A 31 -13.09 0.37 5.37
CA PHE A 31 -11.88 0.96 5.94
C PHE A 31 -11.77 2.49 5.78
N ASP A 32 -12.62 3.11 4.96
CA ASP A 32 -12.80 4.57 4.80
C ASP A 32 -14.11 5.03 5.45
N ILE A 33 -14.23 4.74 6.76
CA ILE A 33 -15.46 4.90 7.57
C ILE A 33 -15.90 6.38 7.66
N HIS A 34 -14.96 7.32 7.49
CA HIS A 34 -15.20 8.76 7.63
C HIS A 34 -15.06 9.54 6.31
N GLY A 35 -14.95 8.86 5.15
CA GLY A 35 -14.71 9.51 3.86
C GLY A 35 -13.41 10.33 3.80
N THR A 36 -12.53 10.10 4.77
CA THR A 36 -11.27 10.79 5.00
C THR A 36 -10.20 9.72 4.93
N VAL A 37 -9.67 9.57 3.72
CA VAL A 37 -8.40 8.91 3.34
C VAL A 37 -7.99 7.74 4.24
N LEU A 38 -7.87 6.53 3.66
CA LEU A 38 -7.34 5.35 4.35
C LEU A 38 -6.13 5.69 5.24
N THR A 39 -6.30 5.63 6.56
CA THR A 39 -5.20 5.85 7.49
C THR A 39 -4.19 4.71 7.36
N LYS A 40 -2.93 4.94 7.76
CA LYS A 40 -1.89 3.90 7.75
C LYS A 40 -2.33 2.59 8.39
N THR A 41 -3.07 2.68 9.49
CA THR A 41 -3.58 1.52 10.22
C THR A 41 -4.66 0.80 9.41
N ASN A 42 -5.65 1.53 8.91
CA ASN A 42 -6.75 0.96 8.10
C ASN A 42 -6.20 0.34 6.80
N TRP A 43 -5.23 1.00 6.18
CA TRP A 43 -4.55 0.48 5.00
C TRP A 43 -3.79 -0.81 5.28
N LEU A 44 -3.20 -0.99 6.46
CA LEU A 44 -2.56 -2.25 6.84
C LEU A 44 -3.57 -3.35 7.18
N LEU A 45 -4.72 -2.99 7.75
CA LEU A 45 -5.79 -3.93 8.12
C LEU A 45 -6.53 -4.46 6.89
N ALA A 46 -6.74 -3.65 5.86
CA ALA A 46 -7.39 -4.05 4.62
C ALA A 46 -6.79 -5.33 3.99
N PRO A 47 -5.49 -5.39 3.64
CA PRO A 47 -4.89 -6.60 3.09
C PRO A 47 -4.87 -7.76 4.08
N LYS A 48 -4.71 -7.50 5.38
CA LYS A 48 -4.80 -8.56 6.41
C LYS A 48 -6.18 -9.20 6.45
N SER A 49 -7.24 -8.41 6.29
CA SER A 49 -8.61 -8.91 6.22
C SER A 49 -8.86 -9.78 4.98
N LEU A 50 -8.08 -9.57 3.91
CA LEU A 50 -8.07 -10.39 2.69
C LEU A 50 -7.16 -11.62 2.80
N GLY A 51 -6.51 -11.86 3.96
CA GLY A 51 -5.59 -12.98 4.16
C GLY A 51 -4.15 -12.73 3.68
N LEU A 52 -3.80 -11.51 3.28
CA LEU A 52 -2.45 -11.16 2.87
C LEU A 52 -1.53 -10.95 4.09
N LYS A 53 -0.30 -11.45 4.01
CA LYS A 53 0.73 -11.21 5.03
C LYS A 53 1.39 -9.85 4.82
N THR A 54 0.83 -8.81 5.42
CA THR A 54 1.39 -7.45 5.34
C THR A 54 1.97 -6.98 6.68
N LYS A 55 3.09 -6.25 6.58
CA LYS A 55 3.81 -5.71 7.73
C LYS A 55 4.35 -4.32 7.42
N VAL A 56 4.16 -3.39 8.35
CA VAL A 56 4.87 -2.11 8.31
C VAL A 56 6.29 -2.33 8.82
N VAL A 57 7.27 -1.92 8.04
CA VAL A 57 8.68 -1.99 8.43
C VAL A 57 9.29 -0.60 8.25
N LYS A 58 9.90 -0.07 9.31
CA LYS A 58 10.70 1.16 9.21
C LYS A 58 12.09 0.76 8.71
N LYS A 59 12.45 1.21 7.51
CA LYS A 59 13.76 1.01 6.90
C LYS A 59 14.27 2.33 6.35
N PHE A 60 15.59 2.50 6.33
CA PHE A 60 16.24 3.60 5.63
C PHE A 60 16.05 3.43 4.12
N VAL A 61 16.07 4.54 3.38
CA VAL A 61 15.90 4.57 1.92
C VAL A 61 16.91 3.66 1.23
N GLU A 62 18.16 3.63 1.70
CA GLU A 62 19.24 2.75 1.25
C GLU A 62 18.89 1.25 1.30
N ARG A 63 17.91 0.86 2.13
CA ARG A 63 17.47 -0.52 2.31
C ARG A 63 16.27 -0.88 1.43
N LEU A 64 15.66 0.08 0.72
CA LEU A 64 14.57 -0.17 -0.25
C LEU A 64 14.92 -1.26 -1.27
N PRO A 65 16.15 -1.32 -1.83
CA PRO A 65 16.55 -2.39 -2.76
C PRO A 65 16.51 -3.80 -2.14
N PHE A 66 16.44 -3.92 -0.82
CA PHE A 66 16.39 -5.20 -0.10
C PHE A 66 15.01 -5.52 0.46
N VAL A 67 13.99 -4.69 0.20
CA VAL A 67 12.61 -4.94 0.62
C VAL A 67 11.92 -5.85 -0.41
N HIS A 68 10.97 -6.66 0.06
CA HIS A 68 10.13 -7.46 -0.82
C HIS A 68 9.19 -6.53 -1.58
N LEU A 69 9.27 -6.59 -2.91
CA LEU A 69 8.41 -5.82 -3.82
C LEU A 69 7.24 -6.69 -4.30
N PRO A 70 6.10 -6.10 -4.67
CA PRO A 70 5.79 -4.66 -4.63
C PRO A 70 5.58 -4.12 -3.20
N ALA A 71 5.89 -2.84 -2.96
CA ALA A 71 5.79 -2.22 -1.64
C ALA A 71 5.20 -0.80 -1.69
N MET A 72 4.40 -0.44 -0.68
CA MET A 72 3.93 0.93 -0.46
C MET A 72 4.81 1.64 0.54
N VAL A 73 5.32 2.82 0.18
CA VAL A 73 6.13 3.68 1.04
C VAL A 73 5.24 4.73 1.69
N TRP A 74 5.20 4.69 3.03
CA TRP A 74 4.40 5.62 3.83
C TRP A 74 5.28 6.73 4.40
N LEU A 75 5.31 7.88 3.73
CA LEU A 75 5.98 9.09 4.22
C LEU A 75 5.12 9.88 5.22
N ALA A 76 5.74 10.59 6.16
CA ALA A 76 5.03 11.34 7.20
C ALA A 76 4.42 12.66 6.68
N ASP A 77 4.88 13.14 5.52
CA ASP A 77 4.42 14.35 4.84
C ASP A 77 3.12 14.15 4.04
N GLY A 78 2.58 12.92 3.99
CA GLY A 78 1.39 12.57 3.23
C GLY A 78 1.66 12.24 1.75
N ASN A 79 2.90 12.38 1.28
CA ASN A 79 3.30 12.02 -0.08
C ASN A 79 3.63 10.54 -0.17
N HIS A 80 2.63 9.69 0.06
CA HIS A 80 2.81 8.25 -0.08
C HIS A 80 3.03 7.88 -1.55
N PHE A 81 3.86 6.87 -1.80
CA PHE A 81 4.07 6.37 -3.15
C PHE A 81 4.17 4.84 -3.18
N PHE A 82 3.78 4.27 -4.31
CA PHE A 82 3.89 2.86 -4.59
C PHE A 82 5.14 2.58 -5.40
N THR A 83 5.84 1.49 -5.08
CA THR A 83 6.93 1.01 -5.89
C THR A 83 6.81 -0.49 -6.16
N ALA A 84 6.88 -0.85 -7.44
CA ALA A 84 6.95 -2.23 -7.92
C ALA A 84 8.34 -2.58 -8.46
N VAL A 85 9.22 -1.59 -8.61
CA VAL A 85 10.56 -1.74 -9.19
C VAL A 85 11.60 -1.16 -8.26
N LYS A 86 12.75 -1.82 -8.15
CA LYS A 86 13.90 -1.21 -7.48
C LYS A 86 14.40 -0.12 -8.42
N CYS A 87 14.43 1.13 -7.95
CA CYS A 87 15.23 2.14 -8.63
C CYS A 87 16.69 1.73 -8.41
N ALA A 88 17.29 1.12 -9.44
CA ALA A 88 18.72 0.98 -9.49
C ALA A 88 19.23 2.32 -10.00
N ASP A 89 19.69 3.17 -9.09
CA ASP A 89 20.50 4.31 -9.47
C ASP A 89 21.84 3.73 -9.98
N SER A 90 21.93 3.53 -11.30
CA SER A 90 23.19 3.24 -11.97
C SER A 90 24.10 4.44 -11.78
N ASN A 91 25.16 4.27 -10.98
CA ASN A 91 26.36 5.10 -11.05
C ASN A 91 27.24 4.62 -12.20
#